data_AF-A0A0E9NJZ9-F1
#
_entry.id   AF-A0A0E9NJZ9-F1
#
_cell.length_a   1.000
_cell.length_b   1.000
_cell.length_c   1.000
_cell.angle_alpha   90.00
_cell.angle_beta   90.00
_cell.angle_gamma   90.00
#
_symmetry.space_group_name_H-M   'P 1'
#
loop_
_entity.id
_entity.type
_entity.pdbx_description
1 polymer ?
#
loop_
_entity_poly.entity_id
_entity_poly.type
_entity_poly.pdbx_seq_one_letter_code
_entity_poly.pdbx_strand_id
1 'polypeptide(L)'
;MLIEESYEDVQTSTGPMRIYTFHPKIPGYPKAKFPGVVVYSEIYQVTGPVARFARQIAGMGYICAAPSSFHEFEGPEPFAYDVPGTDKGNQYKIEKEVKAYDEDAKLSVDLLLRLPTCNGRIGATGMCLGGHLAFRCAFDARVSASVCYFATDIHSATLGKGMKDDSLERVRNKEIKGEVVMIFGKKDTHVPPAGRDLIRKTMEDAGVTFSFYEHAHAQHAFIRDELSKGRYDPAITRVCWEMLVELFNRRLVLDCVHQLPHPVTRSAKMGGVNVRDVDAQTFIKAYAAFLKRSGMC
;
A
#
# COMPACT_ATOMS: atom_id res chain seq x y z
N MET A 1 3.28 16.29 0.05
CA MET A 1 2.20 16.93 -0.74
C MET A 1 0.99 17.13 0.16
N LEU A 2 0.13 18.12 -0.12
CA LEU A 2 -1.19 18.16 0.50
C LEU A 2 -2.02 16.99 -0.04
N ILE A 3 -2.96 16.50 0.76
CA ILE A 3 -3.80 15.36 0.41
C ILE A 3 -5.29 15.74 0.52
N GLU A 4 -6.12 15.10 -0.30
CA GLU A 4 -7.56 15.07 -0.14
C GLU A 4 -7.99 13.67 0.25
N GLU A 5 -8.91 13.58 1.20
CA GLU A 5 -9.50 12.32 1.64
C GLU A 5 -10.93 12.22 1.12
N SER A 6 -11.26 11.07 0.57
CA SER A 6 -12.60 10.72 0.10
C SER A 6 -12.83 9.22 0.30
N TYR A 7 -14.00 8.73 -0.07
CA TYR A 7 -14.26 7.31 -0.14
C TYR A 7 -15.24 7.00 -1.27
N GLU A 8 -15.23 5.74 -1.73
CA GLU A 8 -16.23 5.19 -2.64
C GLU A 8 -16.68 3.84 -2.09
N ASP A 9 -17.98 3.56 -2.15
CA ASP A 9 -18.53 2.24 -1.86
C ASP A 9 -18.62 1.45 -3.18
N VAL A 10 -17.74 0.47 -3.35
CA VAL A 10 -17.62 -0.34 -4.55
C VAL A 10 -18.41 -1.63 -4.38
N GLN A 11 -19.24 -1.97 -5.37
CA GLN A 11 -20.04 -3.19 -5.32
C GLN A 11 -19.18 -4.43 -5.54
N THR A 12 -19.19 -5.34 -4.56
CA THR A 12 -18.59 -6.68 -4.65
C THR A 12 -19.67 -7.75 -4.84
N SER A 13 -19.27 -9.01 -5.01
CA SER A 13 -20.18 -10.15 -5.02
C SER A 13 -20.91 -10.39 -3.69
N THR A 14 -20.40 -9.86 -2.58
CA THR A 14 -20.92 -10.09 -1.22
C THR A 14 -21.54 -8.84 -0.58
N GLY A 15 -21.42 -7.66 -1.20
CA GLY A 15 -21.96 -6.40 -0.67
C GLY A 15 -21.14 -5.18 -1.09
N PRO A 16 -21.56 -3.96 -0.70
CA PRO A 16 -20.77 -2.76 -0.91
C PRO A 16 -19.54 -2.74 0.02
N MET A 17 -18.35 -2.61 -0.55
CA MET A 17 -17.09 -2.41 0.17
C MET A 17 -16.68 -0.94 0.13
N ARG A 18 -16.44 -0.32 1.29
CA ARG A 18 -15.88 1.03 1.33
C ARG A 18 -14.39 1.00 1.03
N ILE A 19 -13.97 1.84 0.10
CA ILE A 19 -12.56 2.12 -0.19
C ILE A 19 -12.29 3.59 0.14
N TYR A 20 -11.49 3.83 1.19
CA TYR A 20 -11.01 5.16 1.54
C TYR A 20 -9.88 5.55 0.60
N THR A 21 -9.95 6.75 0.02
CA THR A 21 -8.92 7.27 -0.89
C THR A 21 -8.18 8.42 -0.23
N PHE A 22 -6.85 8.37 -0.27
CA PHE A 22 -5.96 9.45 0.15
C PHE A 22 -5.20 9.93 -1.10
N HIS A 23 -5.63 11.05 -1.66
CA HIS A 23 -5.19 11.52 -2.97
C HIS A 23 -4.22 12.72 -2.83
N PRO A 24 -2.97 12.62 -3.30
CA PRO A 24 -2.05 13.76 -3.34
C PRO A 24 -2.56 14.84 -4.29
N LYS A 25 -2.41 16.11 -3.90
CA LYS A 25 -2.72 17.27 -4.74
C LYS A 25 -1.50 18.16 -4.90
N ILE A 26 -1.34 18.67 -6.11
CA ILE A 26 -0.36 19.72 -6.43
C ILE A 26 -1.17 20.95 -6.90
N PRO A 27 -1.16 22.07 -6.16
CA PRO A 27 -1.83 23.30 -6.56
C PRO A 27 -1.40 23.75 -7.96
N GLY A 28 -2.36 24.06 -8.83
CA GLY A 28 -2.11 24.43 -10.23
C GLY A 28 -1.93 23.26 -11.21
N TYR A 29 -1.88 22.01 -10.73
CA TYR A 29 -1.67 20.83 -11.57
C TYR A 29 -2.74 19.75 -11.34
N PRO A 30 -4.03 20.02 -11.68
CA PRO A 30 -5.14 19.08 -11.44
C PRO A 30 -5.06 17.78 -12.26
N LYS A 31 -4.19 17.74 -13.27
CA LYS A 31 -3.94 16.57 -14.12
C LYS A 31 -2.63 15.85 -13.81
N ALA A 32 -1.96 16.20 -12.70
CA ALA A 32 -0.77 15.48 -12.26
C ALA A 32 -1.12 14.01 -12.06
N LYS A 33 -0.24 13.13 -12.55
CA LYS A 33 -0.42 11.69 -12.43
C LYS A 33 0.47 11.12 -11.33
N PHE A 34 -0.05 10.14 -10.63
CA PHE A 34 0.59 9.50 -9.50
C PHE A 34 0.44 7.98 -9.61
N PRO A 35 1.40 7.19 -9.14
CA PRO A 35 1.17 5.77 -8.92
C PRO A 35 0.10 5.53 -7.85
N GLY A 36 -0.56 4.37 -7.95
CA GLY A 36 -1.55 3.91 -6.97
C GLY A 36 -0.95 2.90 -5.99
N VAL A 37 -1.41 2.92 -4.74
CA VAL A 37 -1.03 1.96 -3.70
C VAL A 37 -2.29 1.48 -2.97
N VAL A 38 -2.53 0.17 -2.95
CA VAL A 38 -3.56 -0.40 -2.06
C VAL A 38 -2.95 -0.58 -0.66
N VAL A 39 -3.60 -0.02 0.36
CA VAL A 39 -3.15 -0.04 1.77
C VAL A 39 -4.12 -0.88 2.59
N TYR A 40 -3.73 -2.10 2.90
CA TYR A 40 -4.57 -3.04 3.64
C TYR A 40 -4.40 -2.89 5.16
N SER A 41 -5.52 -2.94 5.86
CA SER A 41 -5.59 -2.84 7.31
C SER A 41 -5.23 -4.15 8.02
N GLU A 42 -4.98 -4.03 9.32
CA GLU A 42 -5.01 -5.16 10.25
C GLU A 42 -6.46 -5.70 10.42
N ILE A 43 -6.69 -6.55 11.42
CA ILE A 43 -8.01 -7.13 11.76
C ILE A 43 -9.01 -6.11 12.37
N TYR A 44 -8.77 -4.81 12.23
CA TYR A 44 -9.56 -3.74 12.88
C TYR A 44 -10.17 -2.76 11.87
N GLN A 45 -10.17 -3.11 10.58
CA GLN A 45 -10.49 -2.21 9.47
C GLN A 45 -9.59 -0.96 9.43
N VAL A 46 -10.01 0.10 8.74
CA VAL A 46 -9.19 1.30 8.50
C VAL A 46 -9.16 2.19 9.75
N THR A 47 -8.32 1.82 10.70
CA THR A 47 -8.09 2.54 11.95
C THR A 47 -7.26 3.82 11.77
N GLY A 48 -7.14 4.63 12.82
CA GLY A 48 -6.30 5.82 12.86
C GLY A 48 -4.84 5.59 12.39
N PRO A 49 -4.14 4.55 12.89
CA PRO A 49 -2.81 4.18 12.40
C PRO A 49 -2.75 3.83 10.92
N VAL A 50 -3.71 3.05 10.41
CA VAL A 50 -3.77 2.68 8.98
C VAL A 50 -4.00 3.92 8.12
N ALA A 51 -4.97 4.75 8.49
CA ALA A 51 -5.25 6.00 7.80
C ALA A 51 -4.03 6.93 7.81
N ARG A 52 -3.35 7.09 8.96
CA ARG A 52 -2.12 7.89 9.06
C ARG A 52 -1.00 7.34 8.19
N PHE A 53 -0.83 6.03 8.10
CA PHE A 53 0.13 5.41 7.20
C PHE A 53 -0.20 5.70 5.73
N ALA A 54 -1.47 5.56 5.33
CA ALA A 54 -1.93 5.94 4.00
C ALA A 54 -1.74 7.43 3.70
N ARG A 55 -1.97 8.33 4.67
CA ARG A 55 -1.67 9.77 4.54
C ARG A 55 -0.19 10.03 4.33
N GLN A 56 0.70 9.31 5.02
CA GLN A 56 2.14 9.45 4.84
C GLN A 56 2.56 9.01 3.43
N ILE A 57 2.03 7.90 2.94
CA ILE A 57 2.30 7.40 1.59
C ILE A 57 1.76 8.40 0.56
N ALA A 58 0.53 8.89 0.75
CA ALA A 58 -0.04 9.90 -0.12
C ALA A 58 0.73 11.23 -0.09
N GLY A 59 1.25 11.61 1.07
CA GLY A 59 2.14 12.75 1.23
C GLY A 59 3.42 12.66 0.39
N MET A 60 3.86 11.44 0.04
CA MET A 60 5.02 11.17 -0.82
C MET A 60 4.70 11.14 -2.32
N GLY A 61 3.44 11.32 -2.73
CA GLY A 61 3.04 11.39 -4.14
C GLY A 61 2.45 10.10 -4.71
N TYR A 62 1.79 9.30 -3.88
CA TYR A 62 1.07 8.08 -4.28
C TYR A 62 -0.42 8.23 -4.00
N ILE A 63 -1.31 7.76 -4.86
CA ILE A 63 -2.74 7.69 -4.51
C ILE A 63 -2.94 6.42 -3.68
N CYS A 64 -3.42 6.55 -2.44
CA CYS A 64 -3.69 5.38 -1.61
C CYS A 64 -5.18 5.01 -1.64
N ALA A 65 -5.46 3.71 -1.81
CA ALA A 65 -6.78 3.12 -1.64
C ALA A 65 -6.74 2.15 -0.44
N ALA A 66 -7.53 2.40 0.60
CA ALA A 66 -7.61 1.56 1.79
C ALA A 66 -9.01 0.92 1.90
N PRO A 67 -9.18 -0.35 1.48
CA PRO A 67 -10.45 -1.05 1.54
C PRO A 67 -10.83 -1.51 2.97
N SER A 68 -12.11 -1.44 3.32
CA SER A 68 -12.67 -2.07 4.54
C SER A 68 -12.72 -3.59 4.37
N SER A 69 -11.90 -4.33 5.12
CA SER A 69 -11.69 -5.77 4.87
C SER A 69 -12.85 -6.70 5.27
N PHE A 70 -13.81 -6.23 6.08
CA PHE A 70 -14.89 -7.08 6.64
C PHE A 70 -16.30 -6.61 6.27
N HIS A 71 -16.43 -5.97 5.10
CA HIS A 71 -17.68 -5.38 4.61
C HIS A 71 -18.85 -6.37 4.48
N GLU A 72 -18.59 -7.67 4.43
CA GLU A 72 -19.62 -8.72 4.43
C GLU A 72 -20.31 -8.90 5.78
N PHE A 73 -19.66 -8.50 6.87
CA PHE A 73 -20.11 -8.78 8.22
C PHE A 73 -20.51 -7.51 8.95
N GLU A 74 -19.85 -6.39 8.67
CA GLU A 74 -20.07 -5.13 9.37
C GLU A 74 -19.76 -3.92 8.49
N GLY A 75 -20.27 -2.75 8.92
CA GLY A 75 -19.95 -1.47 8.29
C GLY A 75 -18.46 -1.12 8.34
N PRO A 76 -18.02 -0.09 7.60
CA PRO A 76 -16.61 0.22 7.39
C PRO A 76 -15.91 0.88 8.59
N GLU A 77 -16.62 1.09 9.68
CA GLU A 77 -16.12 1.72 10.90
C GLU A 77 -14.98 0.90 11.54
N PRO A 78 -13.90 1.56 12.01
CA PRO A 78 -12.79 0.85 12.64
C PRO A 78 -13.20 0.19 13.96
N PHE A 79 -12.66 -1.00 14.20
CA PHE A 79 -12.82 -1.68 15.49
C PHE A 79 -11.86 -1.07 16.52
N ALA A 80 -12.27 -1.10 17.79
CA ALA A 80 -11.41 -0.70 18.89
C ALA A 80 -10.24 -1.68 19.06
N TYR A 81 -9.09 -1.16 19.51
CA TYR A 81 -7.93 -1.97 19.91
C TYR A 81 -8.10 -2.57 21.32
N ASP A 82 -9.21 -3.25 21.52
CA ASP A 82 -9.57 -3.93 22.76
C ASP A 82 -9.82 -5.43 22.52
N VAL A 83 -10.22 -6.16 23.56
CA VAL A 83 -10.51 -7.59 23.45
C VAL A 83 -11.69 -7.85 22.50
N PRO A 84 -12.87 -7.20 22.64
CA PRO A 84 -13.98 -7.38 21.71
C PRO A 84 -13.63 -7.13 20.23
N GLY A 85 -12.94 -6.04 19.91
CA GLY A 85 -12.52 -5.73 18.54
C GLY A 85 -11.51 -6.75 18.00
N THR A 86 -10.61 -7.24 18.86
CA THR A 86 -9.64 -8.30 18.52
C THR A 86 -10.35 -9.62 18.24
N ASP A 87 -11.29 -10.02 19.07
CA ASP A 87 -12.03 -11.28 18.94
C ASP A 87 -12.88 -11.26 17.66
N LYS A 88 -13.60 -10.17 17.43
CA LYS A 88 -14.39 -9.95 16.22
C LYS A 88 -13.52 -9.98 14.95
N GLY A 89 -12.41 -9.25 14.94
CA GLY A 89 -11.49 -9.22 13.81
C GLY A 89 -10.90 -10.60 13.48
N ASN A 90 -10.54 -11.38 14.51
CA ASN A 90 -10.06 -12.75 14.32
C ASN A 90 -11.15 -13.70 13.83
N GLN A 91 -12.39 -13.54 14.32
CA GLN A 91 -13.53 -14.30 13.84
C GLN A 91 -13.76 -14.04 12.34
N TYR A 92 -13.91 -12.77 11.94
CA TYR A 92 -14.15 -12.42 10.54
C TYR A 92 -12.99 -12.79 9.62
N LYS A 93 -11.74 -12.71 10.10
CA LYS A 93 -10.56 -13.19 9.37
C LYS A 93 -10.72 -14.67 8.92
N ILE A 94 -11.29 -15.50 9.79
CA ILE A 94 -11.46 -16.94 9.58
C ILE A 94 -12.78 -17.24 8.85
N GLU A 95 -13.84 -16.44 9.06
CA GLU A 95 -15.14 -16.68 8.41
C GLU A 95 -15.20 -16.19 6.96
N LYS A 96 -14.44 -15.14 6.61
CA LYS A 96 -14.38 -14.59 5.26
C LYS A 96 -13.79 -15.58 4.27
N GLU A 97 -14.37 -15.70 3.08
CA GLU A 97 -13.84 -16.57 2.04
C GLU A 97 -12.58 -15.95 1.41
N VAL A 98 -11.54 -16.76 1.18
CA VAL A 98 -10.26 -16.28 0.61
C VAL A 98 -10.47 -15.57 -0.73
N LYS A 99 -11.34 -16.10 -1.60
CA LYS A 99 -11.68 -15.47 -2.89
C LYS A 99 -12.34 -14.09 -2.75
N ALA A 100 -13.00 -13.79 -1.64
CA ALA A 100 -13.60 -12.48 -1.41
C ALA A 100 -12.52 -11.44 -1.12
N TYR A 101 -11.45 -11.80 -0.38
CA TYR A 101 -10.27 -10.93 -0.27
C TYR A 101 -9.60 -10.68 -1.62
N ASP A 102 -9.55 -11.69 -2.50
CA ASP A 102 -8.98 -11.52 -3.85
C ASP A 102 -9.84 -10.60 -4.73
N GLU A 103 -11.17 -10.69 -4.63
CA GLU A 103 -12.09 -9.76 -5.28
C GLU A 103 -11.91 -8.33 -4.77
N ASP A 104 -11.85 -8.14 -3.45
CA ASP A 104 -11.61 -6.83 -2.82
C ASP A 104 -10.30 -6.21 -3.30
N ALA A 105 -9.23 -7.03 -3.39
CA ALA A 105 -7.94 -6.60 -3.91
C ALA A 105 -8.06 -6.15 -5.37
N LYS A 106 -8.68 -6.96 -6.22
CA LYS A 106 -8.90 -6.64 -7.63
C LYS A 106 -9.67 -5.35 -7.81
N LEU A 107 -10.77 -5.16 -7.06
CA LEU A 107 -11.61 -3.97 -7.14
C LEU A 107 -10.89 -2.71 -6.61
N SER A 108 -10.02 -2.86 -5.60
CA SER A 108 -9.17 -1.76 -5.13
C SER A 108 -8.15 -1.33 -6.18
N VAL A 109 -7.56 -2.28 -6.90
CA VAL A 109 -6.68 -2.02 -8.05
C VAL A 109 -7.47 -1.38 -9.20
N ASP A 110 -8.68 -1.85 -9.49
CA ASP A 110 -9.56 -1.30 -10.53
C ASP A 110 -9.94 0.15 -10.23
N LEU A 111 -10.26 0.48 -8.97
CA LEU A 111 -10.54 1.85 -8.54
C LEU A 111 -9.35 2.76 -8.83
N LEU A 112 -8.14 2.36 -8.41
CA LEU A 112 -6.94 3.16 -8.64
C LEU A 112 -6.68 3.38 -10.13
N LEU A 113 -6.77 2.32 -10.95
CA LEU A 113 -6.51 2.40 -12.38
C LEU A 113 -7.57 3.19 -13.17
N ARG A 114 -8.79 3.30 -12.64
CA ARG A 114 -9.86 4.12 -13.22
C ARG A 114 -9.62 5.62 -13.04
N LEU A 115 -8.82 6.04 -12.06
CA LEU A 115 -8.56 7.45 -11.81
C LEU A 115 -7.76 8.06 -12.97
N PRO A 116 -8.20 9.19 -13.57
CA PRO A 116 -7.46 9.86 -14.64
C PRO A 116 -6.10 10.41 -14.17
N THR A 117 -5.93 10.55 -12.85
CA THR A 117 -4.72 10.96 -12.15
C THR A 117 -3.84 9.76 -11.75
N CYS A 118 -4.20 8.53 -12.10
CA CYS A 118 -3.31 7.38 -11.95
C CYS A 118 -2.35 7.28 -13.14
N ASN A 119 -1.07 7.02 -12.90
CA ASN A 119 -0.07 6.80 -13.95
C ASN A 119 -0.07 5.36 -14.50
N GLY A 120 -0.92 4.48 -13.96
CA GLY A 120 -1.04 3.07 -14.34
C GLY A 120 -0.12 2.11 -13.59
N ARG A 121 0.76 2.60 -12.70
CA ARG A 121 1.64 1.77 -11.88
C ARG A 121 1.02 1.57 -10.50
N ILE A 122 0.87 0.32 -10.11
CA ILE A 122 0.22 -0.07 -8.87
C ILE A 122 1.19 -0.81 -7.96
N GLY A 123 1.16 -0.47 -6.68
CA GLY A 123 1.74 -1.25 -5.60
C GLY A 123 0.72 -1.62 -4.53
N ALA A 124 1.15 -2.41 -3.56
CA ALA A 124 0.36 -2.80 -2.40
C ALA A 124 1.19 -2.78 -1.11
N THR A 125 0.55 -2.51 0.01
CA THR A 125 1.19 -2.60 1.32
C THR A 125 0.16 -2.88 2.41
N GLY A 126 0.60 -3.41 3.53
CA GLY A 126 -0.26 -3.56 4.71
C GLY A 126 0.44 -4.26 5.86
N MET A 127 -0.26 -4.32 7.00
CA MET A 127 0.26 -4.83 8.27
C MET A 127 -0.56 -6.01 8.81
N CYS A 128 0.09 -7.02 9.39
CA CYS A 128 -0.57 -8.20 9.97
C CYS A 128 -1.42 -8.92 8.90
N LEU A 129 -2.75 -8.96 9.07
CA LEU A 129 -3.69 -9.37 8.04
C LEU A 129 -3.42 -8.62 6.73
N GLY A 130 -3.29 -7.30 6.79
CA GLY A 130 -3.00 -6.48 5.62
C GLY A 130 -1.66 -6.79 4.96
N GLY A 131 -0.69 -7.32 5.72
CA GLY A 131 0.57 -7.82 5.15
C GLY A 131 0.33 -9.06 4.29
N HIS A 132 -0.54 -9.97 4.74
CA HIS A 132 -0.99 -11.12 3.95
C HIS A 132 -1.82 -10.66 2.75
N LEU A 133 -2.75 -9.71 2.93
CA LEU A 133 -3.56 -9.19 1.82
C LEU A 133 -2.72 -8.46 0.76
N ALA A 134 -1.68 -7.71 1.15
CA ALA A 134 -0.72 -7.10 0.22
C ALA A 134 0.09 -8.16 -0.55
N PHE A 135 0.44 -9.27 0.12
CA PHE A 135 1.08 -10.42 -0.53
C PHE A 135 0.16 -11.08 -1.54
N ARG A 136 -1.13 -11.28 -1.20
CA ARG A 136 -2.14 -11.81 -2.13
C ARG A 136 -2.42 -10.86 -3.30
N CYS A 137 -2.44 -9.54 -3.04
CA CYS A 137 -2.57 -8.52 -4.07
C CYS A 137 -1.44 -8.63 -5.12
N ALA A 138 -0.24 -9.10 -4.74
CA ALA A 138 0.89 -9.31 -5.65
C ALA A 138 0.64 -10.38 -6.73
N PHE A 139 -0.41 -11.20 -6.61
CA PHE A 139 -0.81 -12.15 -7.64
C PHE A 139 -1.59 -11.48 -8.78
N ASP A 140 -2.08 -10.25 -8.60
CA ASP A 140 -2.59 -9.46 -9.72
C ASP A 140 -1.40 -8.95 -10.55
N ALA A 141 -1.35 -9.34 -11.83
CA ALA A 141 -0.24 -9.00 -12.73
C ALA A 141 -0.03 -7.50 -12.94
N ARG A 142 -1.00 -6.66 -12.55
CA ARG A 142 -0.92 -5.20 -12.60
C ARG A 142 -0.16 -4.60 -11.42
N VAL A 143 0.03 -5.37 -10.34
CA VAL A 143 0.75 -4.96 -9.13
C VAL A 143 2.24 -5.24 -9.32
N SER A 144 3.03 -4.16 -9.31
CA SER A 144 4.46 -4.19 -9.66
C SER A 144 5.39 -4.17 -8.44
N ALA A 145 4.86 -3.86 -7.25
CA ALA A 145 5.57 -3.80 -5.99
C ALA A 145 4.64 -4.07 -4.80
N SER A 146 5.03 -4.95 -3.86
CA SER A 146 4.30 -5.20 -2.62
C SER A 146 5.21 -5.14 -1.39
N VAL A 147 4.81 -4.41 -0.36
CA VAL A 147 5.51 -4.35 0.94
C VAL A 147 4.64 -4.97 2.03
N CYS A 148 5.07 -6.10 2.57
CA CYS A 148 4.26 -6.93 3.44
C CYS A 148 4.85 -6.91 4.85
N TYR A 149 4.19 -6.19 5.76
CA TYR A 149 4.63 -6.07 7.15
C TYR A 149 4.01 -7.19 8.01
N PHE A 150 4.87 -8.05 8.55
CA PHE A 150 4.56 -9.17 9.44
C PHE A 150 3.30 -9.94 9.01
N ALA A 151 3.30 -10.34 7.74
CA ALA A 151 2.21 -11.04 7.08
C ALA A 151 1.90 -12.37 7.80
N THR A 152 0.79 -12.41 8.53
CA THR A 152 0.37 -13.59 9.29
C THR A 152 -0.23 -14.64 8.37
N ASP A 153 -0.43 -15.86 8.87
CA ASP A 153 -1.24 -16.91 8.25
C ASP A 153 -0.77 -17.48 6.88
N ILE A 154 0.17 -16.86 6.16
CA ILE A 154 0.74 -17.40 4.91
C ILE A 154 1.37 -18.78 5.14
N HIS A 155 2.20 -18.90 6.17
CA HIS A 155 2.95 -20.12 6.47
C HIS A 155 2.09 -21.29 6.98
N SER A 156 0.91 -20.98 7.53
CA SER A 156 0.00 -21.95 8.13
C SER A 156 -1.23 -22.23 7.27
N ALA A 157 -1.41 -21.50 6.16
CA ALA A 157 -2.58 -21.57 5.28
C ALA A 157 -3.93 -21.30 6.00
N THR A 158 -3.91 -20.57 7.12
CA THR A 158 -5.05 -20.40 8.03
C THR A 158 -5.95 -19.20 7.73
N LEU A 159 -5.63 -18.40 6.71
CA LEU A 159 -6.50 -17.27 6.32
C LEU A 159 -7.79 -17.80 5.70
N GLY A 160 -8.91 -17.20 6.13
CA GLY A 160 -10.21 -17.39 5.53
C GLY A 160 -10.90 -18.73 5.80
N LYS A 161 -12.13 -18.83 5.29
CA LYS A 161 -13.07 -19.91 5.56
C LYS A 161 -12.50 -21.26 5.18
N GLY A 162 -12.54 -22.17 6.14
CA GLY A 162 -12.01 -23.52 6.00
C GLY A 162 -10.50 -23.64 6.16
N MET A 163 -9.77 -22.53 6.40
CA MET A 163 -8.31 -22.52 6.63
C MET A 163 -7.55 -23.28 5.52
N LYS A 164 -7.85 -22.90 4.28
CA LYS A 164 -7.25 -23.45 3.06
C LYS A 164 -6.70 -22.32 2.18
N ASP A 165 -6.04 -21.35 2.79
CA ASP A 165 -5.34 -20.31 2.03
C ASP A 165 -4.28 -20.95 1.11
N ASP A 166 -4.27 -20.51 -0.14
CA ASP A 166 -3.46 -21.08 -1.22
C ASP A 166 -2.24 -20.22 -1.57
N SER A 167 -1.87 -19.23 -0.74
CA SER A 167 -0.85 -18.22 -1.10
C SER A 167 0.48 -18.86 -1.50
N LEU A 168 0.97 -19.84 -0.72
CA LEU A 168 2.22 -20.53 -1.04
C LEU A 168 2.11 -21.45 -2.27
N GLU A 169 0.91 -21.97 -2.58
CA GLU A 169 0.67 -22.73 -3.81
C GLU A 169 0.73 -21.82 -5.04
N ARG A 170 0.08 -20.66 -4.98
CA ARG A 170 0.11 -19.64 -6.04
C ARG A 170 1.53 -19.10 -6.28
N VAL A 171 2.36 -19.00 -5.23
CA VAL A 171 3.80 -18.70 -5.37
C VAL A 171 4.51 -19.80 -6.15
N ARG A 172 4.29 -21.08 -5.81
CA ARG A 172 4.88 -22.21 -6.56
C ARG A 172 4.44 -22.24 -8.02
N ASN A 173 3.22 -21.79 -8.30
CA ASN A 173 2.68 -21.60 -9.65
C ASN A 173 3.24 -20.36 -10.37
N LYS A 174 4.17 -19.62 -9.74
CA LYS A 174 4.85 -18.43 -10.29
C LYS A 174 3.89 -17.31 -10.67
N GLU A 175 2.84 -17.11 -9.86
CA GLU A 175 1.82 -16.10 -10.14
C GLU A 175 2.29 -14.67 -9.81
N ILE A 176 3.27 -14.48 -8.93
CA ILE A 176 3.82 -13.15 -8.60
C ILE A 176 4.67 -12.65 -9.77
N LYS A 177 4.30 -11.50 -10.34
CA LYS A 177 5.05 -10.82 -11.42
C LYS A 177 5.79 -9.56 -10.95
N GLY A 178 5.34 -8.98 -9.85
CA GLY A 178 5.95 -7.83 -9.20
C GLY A 178 7.13 -8.20 -8.31
N GLU A 179 7.69 -7.17 -7.66
CA GLU A 179 8.73 -7.34 -6.64
C GLU A 179 8.12 -7.25 -5.24
N VAL A 180 8.60 -8.08 -4.30
CA VAL A 180 8.03 -8.17 -2.96
C VAL A 180 9.07 -7.83 -1.89
N VAL A 181 8.70 -7.05 -0.89
CA VAL A 181 9.46 -6.86 0.35
C VAL A 181 8.69 -7.50 1.49
N MET A 182 9.28 -8.49 2.16
CA MET A 182 8.73 -9.13 3.36
C MET A 182 9.47 -8.60 4.59
N ILE A 183 8.73 -8.11 5.60
CA ILE A 183 9.33 -7.54 6.82
C ILE A 183 8.76 -8.25 8.04
N PHE A 184 9.62 -8.87 8.85
CA PHE A 184 9.23 -9.58 10.07
C PHE A 184 10.02 -9.12 11.28
N GLY A 185 9.46 -9.35 12.47
CA GLY A 185 10.19 -9.25 13.74
C GLY A 185 10.65 -10.63 14.21
N LYS A 186 11.88 -10.76 14.73
CA LYS A 186 12.38 -12.06 15.24
C LYS A 186 11.70 -12.51 16.52
N LYS A 187 11.06 -11.60 17.27
CA LYS A 187 10.26 -11.91 18.46
C LYS A 187 8.76 -12.04 18.15
N ASP A 188 8.36 -11.99 16.89
CA ASP A 188 6.97 -12.22 16.49
C ASP A 188 6.63 -13.72 16.62
N THR A 189 5.66 -14.03 17.48
CA THR A 189 5.19 -15.41 17.70
C THR A 189 4.09 -15.82 16.73
N HIS A 190 3.48 -14.89 16.00
CA HIS A 190 2.44 -15.20 15.00
C HIS A 190 3.04 -15.77 13.71
N VAL A 191 4.32 -15.49 13.43
CA VAL A 191 5.07 -16.08 12.31
C VAL A 191 6.39 -16.63 12.84
N PRO A 192 6.38 -17.86 13.41
CA PRO A 192 7.57 -18.45 14.02
C PRO A 192 8.71 -18.64 13.01
N PRO A 193 9.96 -18.87 13.45
CA PRO A 193 11.12 -19.05 12.56
C PRO A 193 10.87 -20.03 11.41
N ALA A 194 10.34 -21.22 11.71
CA ALA A 194 10.01 -22.22 10.69
C ALA A 194 8.99 -21.73 9.65
N GLY A 195 8.03 -20.91 10.06
CA GLY A 195 7.06 -20.29 9.14
C GLY A 195 7.70 -19.25 8.22
N ARG A 196 8.59 -18.41 8.77
CA ARG A 196 9.37 -17.43 7.98
C ARG A 196 10.31 -18.14 7.00
N ASP A 197 10.94 -19.23 7.42
CA ASP A 197 11.80 -20.04 6.58
C ASP A 197 11.03 -20.71 5.43
N LEU A 198 9.82 -21.21 5.71
CA LEU A 198 8.94 -21.77 4.68
C LEU A 198 8.56 -20.72 3.63
N ILE A 199 8.16 -19.51 4.06
CA ILE A 199 7.82 -18.41 3.14
C ILE A 199 9.03 -18.06 2.28
N ARG A 200 10.19 -17.79 2.91
CA ARG A 200 11.43 -17.41 2.22
C ARG A 200 11.85 -18.46 1.20
N LYS A 201 11.88 -19.73 1.60
CA LYS A 201 12.26 -20.84 0.72
C LYS A 201 11.30 -20.98 -0.46
N THR A 202 10.00 -20.88 -0.22
CA THR A 202 8.99 -21.01 -1.29
C THR A 202 9.13 -19.90 -2.33
N MET A 203 9.39 -18.66 -1.89
CA MET A 203 9.63 -17.52 -2.79
C MET A 203 10.93 -17.68 -3.59
N GLU A 204 12.01 -18.14 -2.94
CA GLU A 204 13.31 -18.42 -3.57
C GLU A 204 13.19 -19.52 -4.64
N ASP A 205 12.60 -20.67 -4.28
CA ASP A 205 12.43 -21.81 -5.18
C ASP A 205 11.58 -21.44 -6.42
N ALA A 206 10.61 -20.54 -6.24
CA ALA A 206 9.75 -20.05 -7.33
C ALA A 206 10.43 -18.99 -8.21
N GLY A 207 11.60 -18.46 -7.80
CA GLY A 207 12.31 -17.39 -8.50
C GLY A 207 11.63 -16.03 -8.39
N VAL A 208 10.90 -15.78 -7.29
CA VAL A 208 10.31 -14.46 -7.02
C VAL A 208 11.45 -13.46 -6.81
N THR A 209 11.30 -12.22 -7.31
CA THR A 209 12.21 -11.13 -6.95
C THR A 209 11.75 -10.54 -5.62
N PHE A 210 12.51 -10.73 -4.55
CA PHE A 210 12.12 -10.23 -3.24
C PHE A 210 13.28 -9.83 -2.33
N SER A 211 12.98 -8.97 -1.35
CA SER A 211 13.81 -8.75 -0.16
C SER A 211 13.12 -9.30 1.08
N PHE A 212 13.89 -9.79 2.05
CA PHE A 212 13.38 -10.41 3.26
C PHE A 212 14.11 -9.89 4.50
N TYR A 213 13.43 -9.13 5.34
CA TYR A 213 14.01 -8.46 6.51
C TYR A 213 13.46 -9.04 7.80
N GLU A 214 14.35 -9.25 8.78
CA GLU A 214 14.02 -9.78 10.10
C GLU A 214 14.66 -8.95 11.22
N HIS A 215 13.87 -8.10 11.87
CA HIS A 215 14.37 -7.21 12.92
C HIS A 215 14.52 -7.94 14.26
N ALA A 216 15.74 -7.95 14.81
CA ALA A 216 16.15 -8.84 15.92
C ALA A 216 15.31 -8.76 17.20
N HIS A 217 14.72 -7.60 17.51
CA HIS A 217 13.98 -7.38 18.75
C HIS A 217 12.53 -6.96 18.55
N ALA A 218 12.09 -6.84 17.30
CA ALA A 218 10.71 -6.48 16.99
C ALA A 218 9.75 -7.64 17.30
N GLN A 219 8.66 -7.31 18.01
CA GLN A 219 7.48 -8.17 18.20
C GLN A 219 6.41 -7.86 17.14
N HIS A 220 5.32 -8.63 17.10
CA HIS A 220 4.19 -8.33 16.22
C HIS A 220 3.63 -6.91 16.40
N ALA A 221 3.21 -6.27 15.30
CA ALA A 221 2.69 -4.90 15.28
C ALA A 221 3.68 -3.82 15.76
N PHE A 222 4.99 -4.05 15.58
CA PHE A 222 6.05 -3.12 16.02
C PHE A 222 6.02 -1.74 15.34
N ILE A 223 5.32 -1.59 14.21
CA ILE A 223 5.15 -0.30 13.54
C ILE A 223 3.86 0.44 13.92
N ARG A 224 3.00 -0.19 14.73
CA ARG A 224 1.73 0.41 15.15
C ARG A 224 1.99 1.36 16.30
N ASP A 225 1.80 2.64 16.04
CA ASP A 225 2.07 3.75 16.96
C ASP A 225 0.93 4.03 17.95
N GLU A 226 -0.14 3.22 17.91
CA GLU A 226 -1.30 3.33 18.79
C GLU A 226 -1.68 1.97 19.39
N LEU A 227 -1.92 1.92 20.70
CA LEU A 227 -2.44 0.74 21.42
C LEU A 227 -1.76 -0.59 21.00
N SER A 228 -0.43 -0.55 20.86
CA SER A 228 0.40 -1.68 20.41
C SER A 228 0.89 -2.58 21.53
N LYS A 229 0.35 -2.43 22.76
CA LYS A 229 0.76 -3.20 23.95
C LYS A 229 2.27 -3.06 24.24
N GLY A 230 2.81 -1.85 24.04
CA GLY A 230 4.23 -1.54 24.29
C GLY A 230 5.20 -2.06 23.23
N ARG A 231 4.71 -2.43 22.05
CA ARG A 231 5.52 -3.04 20.98
C ARG A 231 6.03 -2.03 19.95
N TYR A 232 5.47 -0.83 19.91
CA TYR A 232 5.87 0.21 18.98
C TYR A 232 7.37 0.53 19.12
N ASP A 233 8.09 0.45 18.01
CA ASP A 233 9.48 0.84 17.91
C ASP A 233 9.64 1.90 16.81
N PRO A 234 9.79 3.19 17.15
CA PRO A 234 9.87 4.26 16.15
C PRO A 234 11.14 4.16 15.29
N ALA A 235 12.24 3.64 15.82
CA ALA A 235 13.50 3.53 15.08
C ALA A 235 13.40 2.44 14.01
N ILE A 236 12.86 1.27 14.36
CA ILE A 236 12.60 0.21 13.41
C ILE A 236 11.53 0.64 12.40
N THR A 237 10.46 1.30 12.86
CA THR A 237 9.41 1.85 11.98
C THR A 237 9.99 2.75 10.90
N ARG A 238 10.93 3.64 11.27
CA ARG A 238 11.64 4.52 10.33
C ARG A 238 12.43 3.75 9.28
N VAL A 239 13.09 2.65 9.67
CA VAL A 239 13.84 1.78 8.75
C VAL A 239 12.89 1.05 7.79
N CYS A 240 11.80 0.48 8.30
CA CYS A 240 10.82 -0.19 7.45
C CYS A 240 10.08 0.77 6.52
N TRP A 241 9.97 2.05 6.90
CA TRP A 241 9.47 3.10 6.02
C TRP A 241 10.41 3.34 4.83
N GLU A 242 11.73 3.41 5.05
CA GLU A 242 12.69 3.55 3.95
C GLU A 242 12.66 2.36 2.99
N MET A 243 12.45 1.15 3.49
CA MET A 243 12.28 -0.03 2.62
C MET A 243 11.06 0.10 1.69
N LEU A 244 9.95 0.66 2.19
CA LEU A 244 8.77 0.92 1.38
C LEU A 244 9.05 2.00 0.33
N VAL A 245 9.63 3.12 0.75
CA VAL A 245 9.92 4.24 -0.14
C VAL A 245 10.92 3.84 -1.23
N GLU A 246 11.95 3.06 -0.88
CA GLU A 246 12.92 2.53 -1.84
C GLU A 246 12.22 1.71 -2.93
N LEU A 247 11.46 0.68 -2.53
CA LEU A 247 10.80 -0.21 -3.48
C LEU A 247 9.81 0.57 -4.36
N PHE A 248 9.00 1.43 -3.74
CA PHE A 248 7.95 2.16 -4.46
C PHE A 248 8.53 3.22 -5.40
N ASN A 249 9.59 3.93 -5.02
CA ASN A 249 10.26 4.86 -5.94
C ASN A 249 10.80 4.13 -7.16
N ARG A 250 11.48 3.00 -6.95
CA ARG A 250 12.11 2.22 -8.02
C ARG A 250 11.11 1.54 -8.95
N ARG A 251 10.00 1.01 -8.41
CA ARG A 251 9.04 0.19 -9.17
C ARG A 251 7.84 0.97 -9.69
N LEU A 252 7.36 1.94 -8.92
CA LEU A 252 6.14 2.68 -9.23
C LEU A 252 6.39 4.03 -9.91
N VAL A 253 7.64 4.49 -9.99
CA VAL A 253 8.12 5.69 -10.71
C VAL A 253 7.20 6.92 -10.59
N LEU A 254 7.64 7.90 -9.80
CA LEU A 254 6.94 9.18 -9.62
C LEU A 254 7.07 10.10 -10.83
N ASP A 255 6.47 9.73 -11.96
CA ASP A 255 6.45 10.54 -13.20
C ASP A 255 5.27 11.54 -13.19
N CYS A 256 5.30 12.53 -12.30
CA CYS A 256 4.19 13.48 -12.17
C CYS A 256 4.03 14.45 -13.36
N VAL A 257 4.91 14.44 -14.36
CA VAL A 257 5.10 15.58 -15.29
C VAL A 257 5.07 15.22 -16.78
N HIS A 258 5.11 13.93 -17.18
CA HIS A 258 5.39 13.59 -18.58
C HIS A 258 4.23 13.76 -19.60
N GLN A 259 3.07 14.28 -19.17
CA GLN A 259 1.89 14.45 -20.05
C GLN A 259 1.23 15.84 -19.95
N LEU A 260 1.98 16.89 -19.60
CA LEU A 260 1.50 18.25 -19.88
C LEU A 260 1.65 18.50 -21.39
N PRO A 261 0.59 18.86 -22.13
CA PRO A 261 0.73 19.23 -23.53
C PRO A 261 1.75 20.37 -23.62
N HIS A 262 2.73 20.24 -24.52
CA HIS A 262 3.68 21.30 -24.81
C HIS A 262 2.91 22.62 -25.00
N PRO A 263 3.27 23.71 -24.30
CA PRO A 263 2.61 24.98 -24.52
C PRO A 263 2.87 25.40 -25.96
N VAL A 264 1.80 25.54 -26.74
CA VAL A 264 1.82 26.22 -28.04
C VAL A 264 2.30 27.64 -27.76
N THR A 265 3.53 27.95 -28.17
CA THR A 265 4.07 29.30 -28.15
C THR A 265 3.27 30.17 -29.12
N ARG A 266 2.18 30.80 -28.66
CA ARG A 266 1.63 31.97 -29.33
C ARG A 266 2.33 33.19 -28.76
N SER A 267 3.26 33.75 -29.55
CA SER A 267 3.83 35.07 -29.25
C SER A 267 2.74 36.13 -29.40
N ALA A 268 2.30 36.73 -28.30
CA ALA A 268 1.62 38.02 -28.32
C ALA A 268 2.57 39.05 -27.69
N LYS A 269 3.02 40.02 -28.50
CA LYS A 269 3.68 41.23 -28.01
C LYS A 269 2.62 42.23 -27.62
N MET A 270 2.55 42.62 -26.35
CA MET A 270 2.10 43.96 -25.94
C MET A 270 2.68 44.32 -24.56
N GLY A 271 3.33 45.49 -24.47
CA GLY A 271 3.30 46.32 -23.26
C GLY A 271 4.29 46.03 -22.12
N GLY A 272 5.59 46.09 -22.37
CA GLY A 272 6.53 46.92 -21.57
C GLY A 272 6.61 46.83 -20.04
N VAL A 273 6.21 45.75 -19.35
CA VAL A 273 6.48 45.58 -17.91
C VAL A 273 6.97 44.16 -17.62
N ASN A 274 8.18 44.06 -17.06
CA ASN A 274 8.84 42.81 -16.74
C ASN A 274 8.50 42.41 -15.30
N VAL A 275 7.34 41.77 -15.10
CA VAL A 275 7.05 41.03 -13.86
C VAL A 275 7.69 39.65 -14.03
N ARG A 276 8.60 39.26 -13.12
CA ARG A 276 9.19 37.92 -13.10
C ARG A 276 8.10 36.93 -12.67
N ASP A 277 7.23 36.56 -13.59
CA ASP A 277 6.53 35.29 -13.54
C ASP A 277 7.60 34.21 -13.62
N VAL A 278 7.75 33.46 -12.53
CA VAL A 278 8.62 32.28 -12.51
C VAL A 278 8.01 31.31 -13.49
N ASP A 279 8.55 31.32 -14.71
CA ASP A 279 8.21 30.41 -15.79
C ASP A 279 8.09 28.99 -15.22
N ALA A 280 6.99 28.31 -15.53
CA ALA A 280 6.70 26.95 -15.09
C ALA A 280 7.89 26.01 -15.35
N GLN A 281 8.70 26.27 -16.39
CA GLN A 281 9.95 25.55 -16.65
C GLN A 281 10.99 25.70 -15.54
N THR A 282 11.08 26.86 -14.88
CA THR A 282 11.98 27.13 -13.75
C THR A 282 11.50 26.39 -12.50
N PHE A 283 10.19 26.37 -12.23
CA PHE A 283 9.63 25.61 -11.11
C PHE A 283 9.77 24.10 -11.32
N ILE A 284 9.52 23.61 -12.55
CA ILE A 284 9.69 22.20 -12.92
C ILE A 284 11.16 21.76 -12.80
N LYS A 285 12.10 22.59 -13.26
CA LYS A 285 13.54 22.31 -13.08
C LYS A 285 13.95 22.33 -11.61
N ALA A 286 13.41 23.25 -10.81
CA ALA A 286 13.68 23.32 -9.38
C ALA A 286 13.10 22.10 -8.63
N TYR A 287 11.90 21.64 -8.99
CA TYR A 287 11.28 20.48 -8.39
C TYR A 287 11.96 19.17 -8.81
N ALA A 288 12.31 19.01 -10.10
CA ALA A 288 13.12 17.88 -10.56
C ALA A 288 14.51 17.85 -9.90
N ALA A 289 15.14 19.02 -9.71
CA ALA A 289 16.39 19.14 -8.98
C ALA A 289 16.23 18.83 -7.48
N PHE A 290 15.10 19.22 -6.87
CA PHE A 290 14.76 18.84 -5.51
C PHE A 290 14.61 17.33 -5.37
N LEU A 291 13.80 16.68 -6.23
CA LEU A 291 13.62 15.22 -6.22
C LEU A 291 14.95 14.48 -6.40
N LYS A 292 15.81 14.95 -7.31
CA LYS A 292 17.14 14.37 -7.57
C LYS A 292 18.11 14.56 -6.39
N ARG A 293 18.08 15.72 -5.72
CA ARG A 293 18.86 15.98 -4.50
C ARG A 293 18.32 15.21 -3.28
N SER A 294 17.05 14.83 -3.31
CA SER A 294 16.37 14.07 -2.25
C SER A 294 16.51 12.55 -2.43
N GLY A 295 17.16 12.08 -3.50
CA GLY A 295 17.26 10.65 -3.81
C GLY A 295 15.94 10.01 -4.28
N MET A 296 14.97 10.82 -4.70
CA MET A 296 13.64 10.37 -5.14
C MET A 296 13.55 10.13 -6.66
N CYS A 297 14.64 10.36 -7.41
CA CYS A 297 14.77 10.18 -8.85
C CYS A 297 16.25 10.01 -9.23
#